data_AF-A0A7T6Z178-F1
#
_entry.id   AF-A0A7T6Z178-F1
#
_cell.length_a   1.000
_cell.length_b   1.000
_cell.length_c   1.000
_cell.angle_alpha   90.00
_cell.angle_beta   90.00
_cell.angle_gamma   90.00
#
_symmetry.space_group_name_H-M   'P 1'
#
loop_
_entity.id
_entity.type
_entity.pdbx_description
1 polymer ?
#
loop_
_entity_poly.entity_id
_entity_poly.type
_entity_poly.pdbx_seq_one_letter_code
_entity_poly.pdbx_strand_id
1 'polypeptide(L)'
;MRVVLSILFIFSASFAFQGTSLASDQDTHYQSTVVDSHIDTFMHALDETTWLPETDIGEETSFDFDIPKGQEGGLDVPYLAAYTPGYYENTPRSVSETLAKINGLYWTEANNPEELTITPSREEIEQAVQDEKIAAVPTIEGGYSMEEENAIELLHQYDDLGVKALGFTWNTSNALGEGADRVYGDPEETPSEGGLTDLGEEVAEEMNDIGMMIDVSHMARTTFWDVIEVSEDPIIATHSGVNALHDHQRNLTDEQLEALADNGGVLGVVFYPAFLTDESEGYVDDVVDHIDHAVDVMGVEHVALGSDFDGADMPEDLQDASEFYKITDELENRDYSEEDIEKILGENHLRVLEEVEQNDEDGDTGVTITPSLEMGEELADNTPDLQADIEGEKADESDFRIIVDGIEYEPEFDEETGTLSLELDEPLKERFHAVTFEVTTEAGGTERETKIFYVDTSVDNMKMLVEHFEEEGAFENDEVAHALDMHLTAMGQFEDQEEVDKVVQHTEGFQDLLDQQHESELISETAYSVLSNDVDVLMDEWQ
;
A
#
# COMPACT_ATOMS: atom_id res chain seq x y z
N MET A 1 -68.51 -43.19 32.05
CA MET A 1 -67.25 -43.89 31.79
C MET A 1 -66.21 -42.82 31.54
N ARG A 2 -65.25 -42.65 32.46
CA ARG A 2 -64.25 -41.59 32.43
C ARG A 2 -63.22 -41.90 31.33
N VAL A 3 -62.97 -40.96 30.43
CA VAL A 3 -61.77 -40.93 29.60
C VAL A 3 -60.95 -39.74 30.08
N VAL A 4 -59.70 -40.04 30.42
CA VAL A 4 -58.69 -39.14 30.97
C VAL A 4 -58.15 -38.29 29.82
N LEU A 5 -58.20 -36.96 29.97
CA LEU A 5 -57.46 -36.04 29.12
C LEU A 5 -56.23 -35.58 29.92
N SER A 6 -55.05 -36.00 29.49
CA SER A 6 -53.77 -35.55 30.04
C SER A 6 -53.51 -34.12 29.57
N ILE A 7 -53.37 -33.19 30.52
CA ILE A 7 -52.94 -31.82 30.27
C ILE A 7 -51.41 -31.83 30.26
N LEU A 8 -50.80 -31.57 29.10
CA LEU A 8 -49.38 -31.26 28.98
C LEU A 8 -49.22 -29.75 29.25
N PHE A 9 -48.57 -29.38 30.33
CA PHE A 9 -48.11 -28.01 30.55
C PHE A 9 -46.83 -27.81 29.76
N ILE A 10 -46.87 -27.02 28.69
CA ILE A 10 -45.68 -26.47 28.05
C ILE A 10 -45.44 -25.13 28.74
N PHE A 11 -44.38 -25.04 29.53
CA PHE A 11 -43.82 -23.77 29.99
C PHE A 11 -43.04 -23.18 28.82
N SER A 12 -43.58 -22.15 28.18
CA SER A 12 -42.77 -21.26 27.33
C SER A 12 -42.01 -20.32 28.26
N ALA A 13 -40.72 -20.60 28.47
CA ALA A 13 -39.81 -19.58 28.98
C ALA A 13 -39.55 -18.62 27.80
N SER A 14 -40.21 -17.47 27.81
CA SER A 14 -39.76 -16.34 27.00
C SER A 14 -38.48 -15.82 27.65
N PHE A 15 -37.33 -16.23 27.12
CA PHE A 15 -36.11 -15.45 27.28
C PHE A 15 -36.32 -14.20 26.45
N ALA A 16 -36.54 -13.07 27.12
CA ALA A 16 -36.27 -11.78 26.52
C ALA A 16 -34.75 -11.71 26.39
N PHE A 17 -34.25 -11.85 25.17
CA PHE A 17 -32.95 -11.30 24.82
C PHE A 17 -33.11 -9.80 25.01
N GLN A 18 -32.51 -9.24 26.07
CA GLN A 18 -32.17 -7.83 26.05
C GLN A 18 -31.00 -7.77 25.07
N GLY A 19 -31.32 -7.55 23.79
CA GLY A 19 -30.35 -6.93 22.90
C GLY A 19 -29.99 -5.60 23.56
N THR A 20 -28.70 -5.41 23.81
CA THR A 20 -28.10 -4.09 23.82
C THR A 20 -28.56 -3.39 22.54
N SER A 21 -28.94 -2.13 22.71
CA SER A 21 -29.50 -1.31 21.66
C SER A 21 -28.51 -1.22 20.51
N LEU A 22 -28.84 -1.81 19.36
CA LEU A 22 -28.32 -1.37 18.08
C LEU A 22 -28.59 0.14 17.96
N ALA A 23 -27.62 0.85 17.40
CA ALA A 23 -27.57 2.29 17.16
C ALA A 23 -28.95 2.93 17.02
N SER A 24 -29.22 3.96 17.82
CA SER A 24 -30.39 4.79 17.56
C SER A 24 -30.14 5.63 16.31
N ASP A 25 -31.19 6.00 15.56
CA ASP A 25 -31.19 7.00 14.45
C ASP A 25 -30.66 8.41 14.89
N GLN A 26 -29.86 8.51 15.95
CA GLN A 26 -29.30 9.74 16.55
C GLN A 26 -27.82 9.56 16.95
N ASP A 27 -27.16 8.52 16.46
CA ASP A 27 -25.74 8.30 16.74
C ASP A 27 -24.90 9.08 15.72
N THR A 28 -24.18 10.10 16.19
CA THR A 28 -23.36 11.01 15.36
C THR A 28 -22.39 10.21 14.50
N HIS A 29 -21.84 9.12 15.05
CA HIS A 29 -20.85 8.28 14.40
C HIS A 29 -21.36 7.71 13.07
N TYR A 30 -22.42 6.91 13.13
CA TYR A 30 -23.01 6.23 11.96
C TYR A 30 -23.80 7.15 11.01
N GLN A 31 -23.80 8.46 11.27
CA GLN A 31 -24.35 9.49 10.37
C GLN A 31 -23.27 10.31 9.68
N SER A 32 -22.04 10.23 10.19
CA SER A 32 -20.86 10.87 9.62
C SER A 32 -20.24 9.94 8.58
N THR A 33 -19.43 10.51 7.69
CA THR A 33 -18.47 9.71 6.92
C THR A 33 -17.22 9.56 7.77
N VAL A 34 -16.89 8.33 8.16
CA VAL A 34 -15.73 8.05 9.01
C VAL A 34 -14.55 7.62 8.16
N VAL A 35 -13.44 8.35 8.31
CA VAL A 35 -12.19 8.15 7.60
C VAL A 35 -11.13 7.71 8.59
N ASP A 36 -10.36 6.70 8.19
CA ASP A 36 -9.11 6.32 8.83
C ASP A 36 -8.01 6.53 7.81
N SER A 37 -7.09 7.47 8.09
CA SER A 37 -6.04 7.85 7.15
C SER A 37 -4.84 6.91 7.10
N HIS A 38 -4.80 5.82 7.88
CA HIS A 38 -3.72 4.82 7.77
C HIS A 38 -4.06 3.44 8.34
N ILE A 39 -4.05 2.41 7.50
CA ILE A 39 -4.27 1.01 7.87
C ILE A 39 -3.31 0.09 7.06
N ASP A 40 -2.63 -0.84 7.74
CA ASP A 40 -1.54 -1.68 7.21
C ASP A 40 -1.94 -3.13 6.90
N THR A 41 -3.23 -3.41 6.70
CA THR A 41 -3.75 -4.78 6.54
C THR A 41 -3.04 -5.60 5.46
N PHE A 42 -2.58 -4.96 4.37
CA PHE A 42 -1.87 -5.66 3.28
C PHE A 42 -0.44 -6.07 3.61
N MET A 43 0.10 -5.70 4.78
CA MET A 43 1.30 -6.34 5.32
C MET A 43 1.09 -7.83 5.64
N HIS A 44 -0.14 -8.22 5.96
CA HIS A 44 -0.47 -9.58 6.43
C HIS A 44 -1.41 -10.35 5.50
N ALA A 45 -2.10 -9.66 4.59
CA ALA A 45 -3.07 -10.28 3.68
C ALA A 45 -2.43 -11.02 2.49
N LEU A 46 -1.13 -10.83 2.27
CA LEU A 46 -0.37 -11.44 1.19
C LEU A 46 0.45 -12.61 1.71
N ASP A 47 0.67 -13.61 0.85
CA ASP A 47 1.59 -14.69 1.14
C ASP A 47 3.03 -14.13 1.28
N GLU A 48 3.73 -14.46 2.36
CA GLU A 48 5.05 -13.90 2.70
C GLU A 48 6.14 -14.21 1.65
N THR A 49 5.86 -15.18 0.77
CA THR A 49 6.79 -15.80 -0.19
C THR A 49 6.55 -15.24 -1.59
N THR A 50 5.32 -15.39 -2.06
CA THR A 50 4.90 -15.01 -3.40
C THR A 50 4.41 -13.58 -3.51
N TRP A 51 4.00 -13.01 -2.38
CA TRP A 51 3.24 -11.76 -2.30
C TRP A 51 1.93 -11.77 -3.08
N LEU A 52 1.47 -12.95 -3.52
CA LEU A 52 0.12 -13.10 -4.05
C LEU A 52 -0.89 -12.99 -2.90
N PRO A 53 -2.11 -12.50 -3.16
CA PRO A 53 -3.14 -12.42 -2.14
C PRO A 53 -3.46 -13.81 -1.54
N GLU A 54 -3.32 -13.94 -0.22
CA GLU A 54 -3.59 -15.19 0.51
C GLU A 54 -4.89 -15.11 1.32
N THR A 55 -5.13 -13.97 1.97
CA THR A 55 -6.26 -13.76 2.86
C THR A 55 -7.24 -12.74 2.29
N ASP A 56 -8.49 -13.18 2.10
CA ASP A 56 -9.59 -12.30 1.69
C ASP A 56 -10.14 -11.52 2.89
N ILE A 57 -9.90 -10.21 2.90
CA ILE A 57 -10.41 -9.29 3.93
C ILE A 57 -11.89 -8.95 3.76
N GLY A 58 -12.57 -9.52 2.75
CA GLY A 58 -14.03 -9.52 2.66
C GLY A 58 -14.73 -10.40 3.70
N GLU A 59 -14.00 -11.29 4.35
CA GLU A 59 -14.48 -12.17 5.42
C GLU A 59 -13.84 -11.80 6.76
N GLU A 60 -14.42 -12.27 7.88
CA GLU A 60 -13.85 -12.05 9.21
C GLU A 60 -12.44 -12.69 9.32
N THR A 61 -11.43 -11.87 9.62
CA THR A 61 -10.04 -12.27 9.79
C THR A 61 -9.58 -12.11 11.25
N SER A 62 -8.31 -12.42 11.53
CA SER A 62 -7.66 -12.09 12.81
C SER A 62 -6.99 -10.72 12.83
N PHE A 63 -7.04 -9.97 11.73
CA PHE A 63 -6.47 -8.63 11.58
C PHE A 63 -7.28 -7.60 12.36
N ASP A 64 -6.73 -6.42 12.56
CA ASP A 64 -7.45 -5.31 13.18
C ASP A 64 -8.47 -4.72 12.20
N PHE A 65 -8.22 -4.79 10.89
CA PHE A 65 -9.19 -4.43 9.86
C PHE A 65 -9.57 -5.60 8.94
N ASP A 66 -10.86 -5.74 8.72
CA ASP A 66 -11.48 -6.46 7.61
C ASP A 66 -12.81 -5.76 7.29
N ILE A 67 -13.39 -6.04 6.11
CA ILE A 67 -14.63 -5.39 5.65
C ILE A 67 -15.77 -5.58 6.68
N PRO A 68 -16.03 -6.80 7.23
CA PRO A 68 -17.04 -6.96 8.29
C PRO A 68 -16.82 -6.08 9.52
N LYS A 69 -15.58 -5.99 10.04
CA LYS A 69 -15.25 -5.14 11.18
C LYS A 69 -15.41 -3.66 10.85
N GLY A 70 -14.95 -3.21 9.68
CA GLY A 70 -15.14 -1.83 9.23
C GLY A 70 -16.62 -1.44 9.19
N GLN A 71 -17.46 -2.29 8.60
CA GLN A 71 -18.91 -2.09 8.55
C GLN A 71 -19.59 -2.11 9.93
N GLU A 72 -19.18 -3.01 10.83
CA GLU A 72 -19.70 -3.03 12.22
C GLU A 72 -19.27 -1.77 12.99
N GLY A 73 -18.02 -1.36 12.79
CA GLY A 73 -17.38 -0.23 13.43
C GLY A 73 -17.85 1.13 12.95
N GLY A 74 -18.48 1.20 11.77
CA GLY A 74 -18.88 2.45 11.13
C GLY A 74 -17.75 3.15 10.37
N LEU A 75 -16.68 2.44 10.04
CA LEU A 75 -15.58 2.96 9.22
C LEU A 75 -15.97 2.89 7.73
N ASP A 76 -16.05 4.04 7.08
CA ASP A 76 -16.49 4.16 5.69
C ASP A 76 -15.31 4.22 4.70
N VAL A 77 -14.23 4.92 5.07
CA VAL A 77 -13.13 5.28 4.17
C VAL A 77 -11.78 4.88 4.78
N PRO A 78 -11.33 3.63 4.62
CA PRO A 78 -10.01 3.20 5.03
C PRO A 78 -8.96 3.59 3.98
N TYR A 79 -7.91 4.27 4.42
CA TYR A 79 -6.70 4.49 3.65
C TYR A 79 -5.79 3.29 3.86
N LEU A 80 -5.68 2.43 2.85
CA LEU A 80 -4.98 1.15 2.92
C LEU A 80 -3.57 1.32 2.40
N ALA A 81 -2.59 1.21 3.29
CA ALA A 81 -1.18 1.46 3.01
C ALA A 81 -0.51 0.27 2.32
N ALA A 82 0.17 0.58 1.22
CA ALA A 82 1.21 -0.25 0.66
C ALA A 82 2.54 0.12 1.34
N TYR A 83 2.74 -0.38 2.58
CA TYR A 83 4.01 -0.29 3.27
C TYR A 83 5.07 -1.14 2.57
N THR A 84 6.28 -0.61 2.37
CA THR A 84 7.41 -1.41 1.88
C THR A 84 8.66 -1.15 2.72
N PRO A 85 9.35 -2.19 3.22
CA PRO A 85 10.64 -2.00 3.86
C PRO A 85 11.69 -1.55 2.83
N GLY A 86 12.71 -0.81 3.26
CA GLY A 86 13.79 -0.42 2.38
C GLY A 86 14.66 -1.61 1.95
N TYR A 87 14.64 -1.97 0.67
CA TYR A 87 15.59 -2.91 0.06
C TYR A 87 16.73 -2.16 -0.62
N TYR A 88 17.70 -1.73 0.18
CA TYR A 88 18.87 -1.01 -0.31
C TYR A 88 19.61 -1.85 -1.36
N GLU A 89 19.97 -1.21 -2.48
CA GLU A 89 20.60 -1.81 -3.67
C GLU A 89 19.68 -2.72 -4.53
N ASN A 90 18.47 -3.04 -4.06
CA ASN A 90 17.46 -3.79 -4.82
C ASN A 90 16.14 -3.01 -4.96
N THR A 91 16.20 -1.93 -5.74
CA THR A 91 15.04 -1.11 -6.11
C THR A 91 13.91 -1.92 -6.76
N PRO A 92 14.16 -2.86 -7.71
CA PRO A 92 13.09 -3.69 -8.28
C PRO A 92 12.26 -4.43 -7.23
N ARG A 93 12.89 -4.88 -6.14
CA ARG A 93 12.17 -5.55 -5.05
C ARG A 93 11.27 -4.61 -4.27
N SER A 94 11.76 -3.40 -4.02
CA SER A 94 10.95 -2.34 -3.40
C SER A 94 9.75 -1.98 -4.28
N VAL A 95 9.93 -1.91 -5.60
CA VAL A 95 8.82 -1.73 -6.57
C VAL A 95 7.84 -2.89 -6.46
N SER A 96 8.34 -4.13 -6.59
CA SER A 96 7.52 -5.34 -6.60
C SER A 96 6.70 -5.51 -5.32
N GLU A 97 7.28 -5.30 -4.13
CA GLU A 97 6.53 -5.48 -2.88
C GLU A 97 5.46 -4.39 -2.68
N THR A 98 5.73 -3.16 -3.14
CA THR A 98 4.74 -2.06 -3.13
C THR A 98 3.57 -2.41 -4.05
N LEU A 99 3.86 -2.83 -5.28
CA LEU A 99 2.86 -3.21 -6.26
C LEU A 99 2.06 -4.44 -5.83
N ALA A 100 2.67 -5.39 -5.11
CA ALA A 100 1.95 -6.55 -4.59
C ALA A 100 0.83 -6.15 -3.63
N LYS A 101 1.05 -5.16 -2.76
CA LYS A 101 0.04 -4.65 -1.82
C LYS A 101 -1.07 -3.88 -2.52
N ILE A 102 -0.72 -3.05 -3.50
CA ILE A 102 -1.71 -2.37 -4.35
C ILE A 102 -2.55 -3.42 -5.11
N ASN A 103 -1.92 -4.44 -5.70
CA ASN A 103 -2.61 -5.54 -6.36
C ASN A 103 -3.49 -6.34 -5.40
N GLY A 104 -3.08 -6.53 -4.15
CA GLY A 104 -3.90 -7.13 -3.10
C GLY A 104 -5.23 -6.41 -2.89
N LEU A 105 -5.23 -5.08 -2.95
CA LEU A 105 -6.44 -4.28 -2.86
C LEU A 105 -7.34 -4.46 -4.09
N TYR A 106 -6.77 -4.43 -5.30
CA TYR A 106 -7.53 -4.71 -6.54
C TYR A 106 -8.12 -6.12 -6.54
N TRP A 107 -7.38 -7.12 -6.06
CA TRP A 107 -7.88 -8.48 -5.90
C TRP A 107 -9.01 -8.56 -4.88
N THR A 108 -8.91 -7.81 -3.77
CA THR A 108 -9.97 -7.71 -2.76
C THR A 108 -11.25 -7.11 -3.35
N GLU A 109 -11.15 -5.99 -4.07
CA GLU A 109 -12.29 -5.37 -4.75
C GLU A 109 -12.94 -6.34 -5.76
N ALA A 110 -12.13 -7.02 -6.57
CA ALA A 110 -12.62 -7.95 -7.58
C ALA A 110 -13.42 -9.12 -6.97
N ASN A 111 -13.07 -9.57 -5.76
CA ASN A 111 -13.78 -10.62 -5.03
C ASN A 111 -14.98 -10.10 -4.22
N ASN A 112 -14.96 -8.83 -3.81
CA ASN A 112 -15.97 -8.20 -2.93
C ASN A 112 -16.59 -6.92 -3.52
N PRO A 113 -17.07 -6.92 -4.79
CA PRO A 113 -17.49 -5.71 -5.47
C PRO A 113 -18.84 -5.16 -4.95
N GLU A 114 -19.58 -5.92 -4.12
CA GLU A 114 -20.80 -5.43 -3.47
C GLU A 114 -20.48 -4.70 -2.17
N GLU A 115 -19.30 -4.90 -1.59
CA GLU A 115 -18.93 -4.46 -0.24
C GLU A 115 -17.82 -3.40 -0.20
N LEU A 116 -16.87 -3.45 -1.13
CA LEU A 116 -15.75 -2.50 -1.22
C LEU A 116 -15.57 -2.00 -2.64
N THR A 117 -15.14 -0.76 -2.79
CA THR A 117 -14.66 -0.23 -4.05
C THR A 117 -13.49 0.72 -3.83
N ILE A 118 -12.54 0.73 -4.76
CA ILE A 118 -11.38 1.62 -4.75
C ILE A 118 -11.83 3.00 -5.25
N THR A 119 -11.56 4.05 -4.48
CA THR A 119 -12.09 5.40 -4.74
C THR A 119 -10.98 6.45 -4.66
N PRO A 120 -10.42 6.88 -5.80
CA PRO A 120 -9.36 7.90 -5.83
C PRO A 120 -9.84 9.34 -5.64
N SER A 121 -11.15 9.63 -5.69
CA SER A 121 -11.67 11.01 -5.59
C SER A 121 -12.74 11.18 -4.52
N ARG A 122 -12.93 12.44 -4.09
CA ARG A 122 -14.00 12.83 -3.17
C ARG A 122 -15.38 12.42 -3.68
N GLU A 123 -15.66 12.63 -4.97
CA GLU A 123 -16.96 12.29 -5.59
C GLU A 123 -17.22 10.77 -5.54
N GLU A 124 -16.20 9.96 -5.83
CA GLU A 124 -16.32 8.50 -5.80
C GLU A 124 -16.45 7.97 -4.38
N ILE A 125 -15.72 8.53 -3.42
CA ILE A 125 -15.88 8.22 -1.99
C ILE A 125 -17.33 8.49 -1.56
N GLU A 126 -17.86 9.68 -1.84
CA GLU A 126 -19.24 10.02 -1.47
C GLU A 126 -20.26 9.08 -2.11
N GLN A 127 -20.01 8.63 -3.34
CA GLN A 127 -20.88 7.69 -4.05
C GLN A 127 -20.79 6.27 -3.45
N ALA A 128 -19.60 5.78 -3.14
CA ALA A 128 -19.38 4.47 -2.52
C ALA A 128 -20.05 4.38 -1.14
N VAL A 129 -19.88 5.41 -0.31
CA VAL A 129 -20.52 5.49 1.02
C VAL A 129 -22.05 5.53 0.89
N GLN A 130 -22.59 6.28 -0.08
CA GLN A 130 -24.03 6.30 -0.37
C GLN A 130 -24.57 4.93 -0.82
N ASP A 131 -23.73 4.14 -1.49
CA ASP A 131 -24.04 2.79 -1.94
C ASP A 131 -23.82 1.74 -0.84
N GLU A 132 -23.55 2.17 0.40
CA GLU A 132 -23.31 1.33 1.58
C GLU A 132 -22.08 0.41 1.42
N LYS A 133 -21.05 0.90 0.71
CA LYS A 133 -19.76 0.23 0.52
C LYS A 133 -18.64 0.91 1.30
N ILE A 134 -17.60 0.14 1.61
CA ILE A 134 -16.30 0.66 1.99
C ILE A 134 -15.65 1.36 0.78
N ALA A 135 -15.26 2.61 0.95
CA ALA A 135 -14.58 3.43 -0.04
C ALA A 135 -13.06 3.39 0.24
N ALA A 136 -12.37 2.41 -0.34
CA ALA A 136 -10.95 2.19 -0.06
C ALA A 136 -10.07 3.18 -0.84
N VAL A 137 -9.12 3.80 -0.15
CA VAL A 137 -8.15 4.73 -0.75
C VAL A 137 -6.75 4.12 -0.63
N PRO A 138 -6.08 3.76 -1.74
CA PRO A 138 -4.73 3.24 -1.66
C PRO A 138 -3.73 4.36 -1.34
N THR A 139 -2.76 4.03 -0.49
CA THR A 139 -1.64 4.92 -0.13
C THR A 139 -0.33 4.16 -0.17
N ILE A 140 0.80 4.86 -0.20
CA ILE A 140 2.13 4.27 -0.12
C ILE A 140 2.82 4.76 1.15
N GLU A 141 3.35 3.84 1.94
CA GLU A 141 4.16 4.16 3.11
C GLU A 141 5.62 3.78 2.86
N GLY A 142 6.44 4.81 2.58
CA GLY A 142 7.85 4.67 2.26
C GLY A 142 8.09 4.52 0.77
N GLY A 143 8.49 5.61 0.11
CA GLY A 143 8.91 5.65 -1.30
C GLY A 143 10.26 5.01 -1.59
N TYR A 144 10.57 3.85 -1.01
CA TYR A 144 11.85 3.14 -1.22
C TYR A 144 12.02 2.57 -2.63
N SER A 145 10.93 2.49 -3.40
CA SER A 145 10.91 2.08 -4.80
C SER A 145 11.39 3.19 -5.77
N MET A 146 11.52 4.43 -5.28
CA MET A 146 11.74 5.61 -6.10
C MET A 146 13.22 6.04 -6.05
N GLU A 147 13.87 5.99 -7.21
CA GLU A 147 15.26 6.38 -7.43
C GLU A 147 15.36 7.38 -8.60
N GLU A 148 16.53 8.00 -8.80
CA GLU A 148 16.74 9.07 -9.81
C GLU A 148 16.29 8.65 -11.24
N GLU A 149 16.34 7.35 -11.55
CA GLU A 149 16.02 6.84 -12.89
C GLU A 149 14.54 6.51 -13.14
N ASN A 150 13.73 6.33 -12.09
CA ASN A 150 12.35 5.86 -12.23
C ASN A 150 11.31 6.70 -11.46
N ALA A 151 11.72 7.54 -10.51
CA ALA A 151 10.83 8.14 -9.51
C ALA A 151 9.60 8.85 -10.10
N ILE A 152 9.79 9.69 -11.12
CA ILE A 152 8.70 10.52 -11.67
C ILE A 152 7.67 9.67 -12.43
N GLU A 153 8.10 8.82 -13.36
CA GLU A 153 7.13 7.98 -14.06
C GLU A 153 6.52 6.93 -13.13
N LEU A 154 7.27 6.39 -12.16
CA LEU A 154 6.71 5.48 -11.16
C LEU A 154 5.65 6.16 -10.28
N LEU A 155 5.84 7.44 -9.93
CA LEU A 155 4.83 8.24 -9.24
C LEU A 155 3.54 8.35 -10.07
N HIS A 156 3.65 8.63 -11.37
CA HIS A 156 2.49 8.62 -12.27
C HIS A 156 1.84 7.23 -12.37
N GLN A 157 2.61 6.15 -12.41
CA GLN A 157 2.05 4.80 -12.39
C GLN A 157 1.27 4.52 -11.09
N TYR A 158 1.75 5.03 -9.95
CA TYR A 158 1.02 4.92 -8.69
C TYR A 158 -0.27 5.73 -8.69
N ASP A 159 -0.26 6.95 -9.25
CA ASP A 159 -1.47 7.75 -9.43
C ASP A 159 -2.47 7.07 -10.39
N ASP A 160 -2.00 6.52 -11.51
CA ASP A 160 -2.81 5.73 -12.46
C ASP A 160 -3.47 4.51 -11.76
N LEU A 161 -2.81 3.95 -10.74
CA LEU A 161 -3.31 2.86 -9.91
C LEU A 161 -4.19 3.34 -8.74
N GLY A 162 -4.51 4.64 -8.69
CA GLY A 162 -5.43 5.26 -7.75
C GLY A 162 -4.81 5.68 -6.42
N VAL A 163 -3.48 5.62 -6.26
CA VAL A 163 -2.80 6.03 -5.02
C VAL A 163 -3.00 7.52 -4.78
N LYS A 164 -3.42 7.91 -3.57
CA LYS A 164 -3.72 9.33 -3.25
C LYS A 164 -2.89 9.96 -2.15
N ALA A 165 -2.07 9.17 -1.47
CA ALA A 165 -1.03 9.72 -0.62
C ALA A 165 0.24 8.87 -0.68
N LEU A 166 1.39 9.54 -0.60
CA LEU A 166 2.69 8.88 -0.52
C LEU A 166 3.52 9.50 0.62
N GLY A 167 3.87 8.66 1.59
CA GLY A 167 4.86 8.95 2.62
C GLY A 167 6.25 8.68 2.10
N PHE A 168 7.13 9.69 2.09
CA PHE A 168 8.43 9.57 1.40
C PHE A 168 9.30 8.52 2.05
N THR A 169 9.21 8.40 3.38
CA THR A 169 10.05 7.53 4.19
C THR A 169 9.18 6.74 5.14
N TRP A 170 9.60 5.52 5.48
CA TRP A 170 9.27 4.96 6.80
C TRP A 170 10.28 5.51 7.82
N ASN A 171 10.68 4.77 8.86
CA ASN A 171 11.64 5.28 9.84
C ASN A 171 13.05 5.50 9.27
N THR A 172 13.45 4.75 8.24
CA THR A 172 14.77 4.87 7.63
C THR A 172 14.80 5.87 6.47
N SER A 173 15.96 6.46 6.22
CA SER A 173 16.20 7.41 5.13
C SER A 173 16.34 6.71 3.78
N ASN A 174 15.95 7.37 2.69
CA ASN A 174 16.06 6.85 1.33
C ASN A 174 16.46 7.94 0.33
N ALA A 175 16.24 7.69 -0.96
CA ALA A 175 16.59 8.61 -2.03
C ALA A 175 15.80 9.94 -1.99
N LEU A 176 14.62 9.96 -1.36
CA LEU A 176 13.73 11.13 -1.30
C LEU A 176 14.01 12.01 -0.07
N GLY A 177 14.37 11.43 1.07
CA GLY A 177 14.61 12.20 2.27
C GLY A 177 14.99 11.39 3.50
N GLU A 178 15.06 12.08 4.63
CA GLU A 178 15.38 11.46 5.92
C GLU A 178 14.14 10.99 6.67
N GLY A 179 14.15 9.72 7.10
CA GLY A 179 13.16 9.16 8.02
C GLY A 179 13.48 9.47 9.49
N ALA A 180 12.54 9.20 10.38
CA ALA A 180 12.57 9.59 11.78
C ALA A 180 13.80 9.08 12.55
N ASP A 181 14.32 7.89 12.20
CA ASP A 181 15.52 7.32 12.82
C ASP A 181 16.80 8.04 12.37
N ARG A 182 16.75 8.77 11.26
CA ARG A 182 17.89 9.47 10.66
C ARG A 182 19.06 8.54 10.37
N VAL A 183 18.76 7.35 9.89
CA VAL A 183 19.70 6.36 9.40
C VAL A 183 19.17 5.77 8.10
N TYR A 184 20.07 5.46 7.18
CA TYR A 184 19.72 4.53 6.11
C TYR A 184 19.59 3.13 6.74
N GLY A 185 18.62 2.35 6.29
CA GLY A 185 18.42 0.96 6.68
C GLY A 185 19.40 -0.01 6.00
N ASP A 186 20.56 0.51 5.57
CA ASP A 186 21.66 -0.31 5.09
C ASP A 186 22.29 -1.11 6.26
N PRO A 187 23.06 -2.17 6.00
CA PRO A 187 23.66 -2.98 7.06
C PRO A 187 24.60 -2.21 8.00
N GLU A 188 25.04 -1.01 7.61
CA GLU A 188 25.93 -0.14 8.40
C GLU A 188 25.15 0.86 9.28
N GLU A 189 23.82 0.90 9.17
CA GLU A 189 22.92 1.92 9.76
C GLU A 189 23.48 3.33 9.54
N THR A 190 23.82 3.64 8.29
CA THR A 190 24.56 4.85 7.93
C THR A 190 23.84 6.08 8.46
N PRO A 191 24.44 6.86 9.39
CA PRO A 191 23.78 8.00 9.97
C PRO A 191 23.55 9.10 8.95
N SER A 192 22.39 9.76 9.05
CA SER A 192 22.05 10.87 8.18
C SER A 192 21.66 12.16 8.91
N GLU A 193 22.20 13.26 8.41
CA GLU A 193 22.02 14.61 8.96
C GLU A 193 21.31 15.55 7.97
N GLY A 194 20.79 15.02 6.85
CA GLY A 194 20.10 15.77 5.80
C GLY A 194 18.66 16.14 6.13
N GLY A 195 17.87 16.33 5.08
CA GLY A 195 16.44 16.61 5.07
C GLY A 195 15.86 16.10 3.75
N LEU A 196 15.05 16.90 3.08
CA LEU A 196 14.59 16.57 1.73
C LEU A 196 15.78 16.59 0.74
N THR A 197 15.87 15.60 -0.15
CA THR A 197 16.91 15.55 -1.19
C THR A 197 16.49 16.35 -2.43
N ASP A 198 17.42 16.57 -3.37
CA ASP A 198 17.07 17.20 -4.66
C ASP A 198 16.01 16.37 -5.43
N LEU A 199 16.08 15.03 -5.35
CA LEU A 199 15.07 14.14 -5.94
C LEU A 199 13.74 14.21 -5.18
N GLY A 200 13.79 14.27 -3.85
CA GLY A 200 12.59 14.45 -3.03
C GLY A 200 11.89 15.78 -3.30
N GLU A 201 12.63 16.87 -3.54
CA GLU A 201 12.05 18.15 -3.98
C GLU A 201 11.32 17.99 -5.32
N GLU A 202 11.92 17.31 -6.30
CA GLU A 202 11.30 17.04 -7.61
C GLU A 202 10.03 16.19 -7.49
N VAL A 203 10.06 15.13 -6.67
CA VAL A 203 8.89 14.28 -6.39
C VAL A 203 7.80 15.06 -5.66
N ALA A 204 8.14 15.93 -4.70
CA ALA A 204 7.16 16.75 -4.00
C ALA A 204 6.48 17.75 -4.94
N GLU A 205 7.23 18.39 -5.83
CA GLU A 205 6.67 19.27 -6.86
C GLU A 205 5.73 18.50 -7.80
N GLU A 206 6.14 17.31 -8.28
CA GLU A 206 5.31 16.48 -9.15
C GLU A 206 4.03 15.99 -8.45
N MET A 207 4.11 15.65 -7.16
CA MET A 207 2.94 15.27 -6.36
C MET A 207 1.88 16.40 -6.29
N ASN A 208 2.30 17.66 -6.18
CA ASN A 208 1.39 18.79 -6.31
C ASN A 208 0.81 18.87 -7.73
N ASP A 209 1.66 18.69 -8.75
CA ASP A 209 1.29 18.77 -10.17
C ASP A 209 0.36 17.62 -10.64
N ILE A 210 0.25 16.51 -9.91
CA ILE A 210 -0.71 15.41 -10.21
C ILE A 210 -1.85 15.30 -9.19
N GLY A 211 -1.82 16.09 -8.11
CA GLY A 211 -2.84 16.05 -7.06
C GLY A 211 -2.74 14.79 -6.17
N MET A 212 -1.52 14.41 -5.80
CA MET A 212 -1.25 13.37 -4.80
C MET A 212 -0.81 14.01 -3.47
N MET A 213 -1.41 13.60 -2.36
CA MET A 213 -1.08 14.16 -1.05
C MET A 213 0.31 13.72 -0.56
N ILE A 214 1.11 14.67 -0.09
CA ILE A 214 2.38 14.37 0.58
C ILE A 214 2.09 14.00 2.03
N ASP A 215 2.45 12.78 2.43
CA ASP A 215 2.38 12.34 3.82
C ASP A 215 3.71 12.56 4.55
N VAL A 216 3.66 13.32 5.64
CA VAL A 216 4.83 13.66 6.47
C VAL A 216 4.95 12.82 7.74
N SER A 217 4.08 11.81 7.92
CA SER A 217 4.35 10.73 8.86
C SER A 217 5.72 10.11 8.57
N HIS A 218 6.34 9.55 9.60
CA HIS A 218 7.66 8.93 9.58
C HIS A 218 8.86 9.82 9.23
N MET A 219 8.67 11.04 8.72
CA MET A 219 9.77 11.91 8.34
C MET A 219 10.61 12.39 9.54
N ALA A 220 11.90 12.59 9.30
CA ALA A 220 12.71 13.39 10.20
C ALA A 220 12.17 14.82 10.25
N ARG A 221 12.35 15.48 11.40
CA ARG A 221 11.95 16.90 11.54
C ARG A 221 12.53 17.82 10.48
N THR A 222 13.74 17.55 9.99
CA THR A 222 14.36 18.35 8.92
C THR A 222 13.60 18.20 7.61
N THR A 223 13.33 16.96 7.19
CA THR A 223 12.53 16.65 6.00
C THR A 223 11.14 17.26 6.08
N PHE A 224 10.46 17.16 7.23
CA PHE A 224 9.16 17.83 7.44
C PHE A 224 9.20 19.33 7.12
N TRP A 225 10.22 20.05 7.62
CA TRP A 225 10.32 21.49 7.40
C TRP A 225 10.66 21.83 5.95
N ASP A 226 11.48 21.00 5.29
CA ASP A 226 11.80 21.18 3.88
C ASP A 226 10.55 20.94 3.00
N VAL A 227 9.73 19.92 3.30
CA VAL A 227 8.43 19.68 2.62
C VAL A 227 7.47 20.85 2.83
N ILE A 228 7.37 21.42 4.04
CA ILE A 228 6.57 22.64 4.31
C ILE A 228 7.04 23.83 3.45
N GLU A 229 8.33 23.90 3.12
CA GLU A 229 8.87 24.98 2.28
C GLU A 229 8.61 24.76 0.78
N VAL A 230 8.49 23.51 0.32
CA VAL A 230 8.36 23.12 -1.09
C VAL A 230 6.88 22.97 -1.51
N SER A 231 6.04 22.32 -0.69
CA SER A 231 4.67 21.98 -1.08
C SER A 231 3.80 23.22 -1.28
N GLU A 232 3.16 23.32 -2.45
CA GLU A 232 2.17 24.36 -2.75
C GLU A 232 0.75 23.98 -2.28
N ASP A 233 0.49 22.67 -2.16
CA ASP A 233 -0.80 22.13 -1.70
C ASP A 233 -0.78 21.72 -0.20
N PRO A 234 -1.97 21.51 0.40
CA PRO A 234 -2.08 20.95 1.74
C PRO A 234 -1.40 19.57 1.86
N ILE A 235 -0.58 19.39 2.90
CA ILE A 235 0.07 18.11 3.23
C ILE A 235 -0.67 17.42 4.38
N ILE A 236 -0.43 16.12 4.56
CA ILE A 236 -1.07 15.33 5.62
C ILE A 236 -0.03 14.68 6.52
N ALA A 237 -0.36 14.45 7.78
CA ALA A 237 0.32 13.47 8.62
C ALA A 237 -0.68 12.35 8.89
N THR A 238 -0.64 11.28 8.10
CA THR A 238 -1.61 10.17 8.11
C THR A 238 -1.76 9.50 9.48
N HIS A 239 -0.68 9.33 10.23
CA HIS A 239 -0.70 8.70 11.56
C HIS A 239 0.49 9.20 12.39
N SER A 240 0.26 10.20 13.25
CA SER A 240 1.28 10.71 14.17
C SER A 240 0.67 11.18 15.49
N GLY A 241 1.47 11.17 16.57
CA GLY A 241 1.06 11.69 17.87
C GLY A 241 1.55 13.13 18.13
N VAL A 242 1.31 13.61 19.35
CA VAL A 242 1.66 14.97 19.80
C VAL A 242 2.84 14.92 20.76
N ASN A 243 3.95 15.57 20.39
CA ASN A 243 5.22 15.47 21.14
C ASN A 243 5.14 16.13 22.52
N ALA A 244 4.27 17.15 22.68
CA ALA A 244 4.09 17.84 23.95
C ALA A 244 3.49 16.95 25.06
N LEU A 245 2.73 15.92 24.69
CA LEU A 245 2.15 14.94 25.61
C LEU A 245 3.09 13.75 25.83
N HIS A 246 3.68 13.23 24.75
CA HIS A 246 4.65 12.15 24.81
C HIS A 246 5.85 12.45 23.90
N ASP A 247 7.05 12.58 24.50
CA ASP A 247 8.28 12.93 23.78
C ASP A 247 8.83 11.73 22.99
N HIS A 248 8.21 11.49 21.84
CA HIS A 248 8.60 10.47 20.89
C HIS A 248 8.99 11.12 19.56
N GLN A 249 9.95 10.53 18.84
CA GLN A 249 10.46 11.07 17.57
C GLN A 249 9.42 11.05 16.44
N ARG A 250 8.47 10.11 16.51
CA ARG A 250 7.33 10.00 15.57
C ARG A 250 6.22 11.02 15.83
N ASN A 251 6.27 11.71 16.96
CA ASN A 251 5.27 12.72 17.29
C ASN A 251 5.67 14.11 16.82
N LEU A 252 4.69 14.87 16.34
CA LEU A 252 4.88 16.24 15.87
C LEU A 252 4.97 17.22 17.04
N THR A 253 5.88 18.19 16.96
CA THR A 253 5.93 19.29 17.95
C THR A 253 4.83 20.32 17.69
N ASP A 254 4.48 21.11 18.70
CA ASP A 254 3.49 22.19 18.55
C ASP A 254 3.82 23.12 17.37
N GLU A 255 5.12 23.42 17.14
CA GLU A 255 5.51 24.22 15.98
C GLU A 255 5.23 23.51 14.64
N GLN A 256 5.39 22.19 14.56
CA GLN A 256 5.03 21.42 13.36
C GLN A 256 3.51 21.37 13.17
N LEU A 257 2.73 21.23 14.25
CA LEU A 257 1.27 21.29 14.21
C LEU A 257 0.75 22.64 13.72
N GLU A 258 1.32 23.75 14.23
CA GLU A 258 1.01 25.11 13.76
C GLU A 258 1.33 25.29 12.27
N ALA A 259 2.49 24.77 11.82
CA ALA A 259 2.90 24.85 10.42
C ALA A 259 2.01 24.01 9.48
N LEU A 260 1.62 22.82 9.92
CA LEU A 260 0.70 21.94 9.20
C LEU A 260 -0.66 22.61 8.99
N ALA A 261 -1.22 23.23 10.05
CA ALA A 261 -2.46 24.00 9.92
C ALA A 261 -2.31 25.26 9.05
N ASP A 262 -1.19 25.99 9.16
CA ASP A 262 -0.93 27.17 8.31
C ASP A 262 -0.82 26.80 6.82
N ASN A 263 -0.35 25.58 6.51
CA ASN A 263 -0.33 25.02 5.15
C ASN A 263 -1.72 24.56 4.67
N GLY A 264 -2.68 24.31 5.58
CA GLY A 264 -4.02 23.80 5.26
C GLY A 264 -4.21 22.31 5.53
N GLY A 265 -3.14 21.63 5.93
CA GLY A 265 -3.07 20.19 6.14
C GLY A 265 -3.85 19.66 7.34
N VAL A 266 -3.72 18.36 7.60
CA VAL A 266 -4.42 17.65 8.68
C VAL A 266 -3.51 16.64 9.38
N LEU A 267 -3.69 16.47 10.70
CA LEU A 267 -3.07 15.41 11.49
C LEU A 267 -4.06 14.27 11.74
N GLY A 268 -3.81 13.10 11.16
CA GLY A 268 -4.36 11.83 11.62
C GLY A 268 -3.70 11.42 12.93
N VAL A 269 -4.46 11.47 14.03
CA VAL A 269 -3.94 11.08 15.34
C VAL A 269 -3.84 9.56 15.43
N VAL A 270 -2.61 9.08 15.65
CA VAL A 270 -2.26 7.65 15.76
C VAL A 270 -2.86 6.98 16.99
N PHE A 271 -3.23 5.70 16.91
CA PHE A 271 -3.78 4.97 18.07
C PHE A 271 -2.72 4.15 18.83
N TYR A 272 -1.52 4.01 18.28
CA TYR A 272 -0.43 3.22 18.85
C TYR A 272 0.02 3.72 20.25
N PRO A 273 -0.22 2.98 21.35
CA PRO A 273 0.08 3.44 22.71
C PRO A 273 1.53 3.85 22.96
N ALA A 274 2.50 3.22 22.28
CA ALA A 274 3.91 3.58 22.43
C ALA A 274 4.24 5.00 21.95
N PHE A 275 3.36 5.61 21.16
CA PHE A 275 3.45 7.01 20.74
C PHE A 275 2.61 7.94 21.61
N LEU A 276 1.73 7.42 22.47
CA LEU A 276 0.75 8.23 23.20
C LEU A 276 1.07 8.37 24.69
N THR A 277 1.67 7.34 25.30
CA THR A 277 1.80 7.29 26.76
C THR A 277 3.09 6.62 27.22
N ASP A 278 3.58 7.02 28.41
CA ASP A 278 4.69 6.36 29.09
C ASP A 278 4.23 5.06 29.81
N GLU A 279 2.93 4.84 29.91
CA GLU A 279 2.34 3.67 30.56
C GLU A 279 2.46 2.42 29.67
N SER A 280 2.42 1.24 30.30
CA SER A 280 2.58 -0.02 29.55
C SER A 280 1.35 -0.44 28.76
N GLU A 281 0.20 0.15 29.06
CA GLU A 281 -1.11 -0.10 28.45
C GLU A 281 -1.65 1.28 28.06
N GLY A 282 -2.12 1.43 26.81
CA GLY A 282 -2.83 2.62 26.35
C GLY A 282 -4.33 2.35 26.22
N TYR A 283 -5.11 3.43 26.23
CA TYR A 283 -6.56 3.39 26.16
C TYR A 283 -7.08 4.49 25.22
N VAL A 284 -8.35 4.43 24.85
CA VAL A 284 -9.01 5.46 24.02
C VAL A 284 -8.86 6.87 24.59
N ASP A 285 -8.80 7.03 25.91
CA ASP A 285 -8.61 8.35 26.52
C ASP A 285 -7.21 8.95 26.25
N ASP A 286 -6.17 8.13 26.07
CA ASP A 286 -4.83 8.60 25.65
C ASP A 286 -4.86 9.12 24.20
N VAL A 287 -5.61 8.45 23.31
CA VAL A 287 -5.82 8.91 21.92
C VAL A 287 -6.54 10.26 21.92
N VAL A 288 -7.63 10.37 22.69
CA VAL A 288 -8.43 11.60 22.72
C VAL A 288 -7.71 12.72 23.50
N ASP A 289 -6.79 12.42 24.42
CA ASP A 289 -5.88 13.42 25.01
C ASP A 289 -4.99 14.07 23.94
N HIS A 290 -4.50 13.27 22.98
CA HIS A 290 -3.75 13.78 21.83
C HIS A 290 -4.61 14.62 20.89
N ILE A 291 -5.86 14.19 20.62
CA ILE A 291 -6.84 14.99 19.85
C ILE A 291 -7.09 16.33 20.55
N ASP A 292 -7.35 16.35 21.86
CA ASP A 292 -7.60 17.57 22.62
C ASP A 292 -6.45 18.58 22.49
N HIS A 293 -5.21 18.12 22.63
CA HIS A 293 -4.04 19.00 22.50
C HIS A 293 -3.87 19.49 21.06
N ALA A 294 -4.04 18.61 20.07
CA ALA A 294 -3.97 19.01 18.66
C ALA A 294 -5.03 20.09 18.36
N VAL A 295 -6.29 19.88 18.75
CA VAL A 295 -7.38 20.86 18.59
C VAL A 295 -7.04 22.20 19.24
N ASP A 296 -6.42 22.20 20.42
CA ASP A 296 -5.99 23.42 21.13
C ASP A 296 -4.88 24.20 20.39
N VAL A 297 -3.98 23.51 19.68
CA VAL A 297 -2.83 24.12 18.99
C VAL A 297 -3.15 24.51 17.55
N MET A 298 -3.69 23.57 16.78
CA MET A 298 -3.86 23.71 15.33
C MET A 298 -5.32 23.95 14.90
N GLY A 299 -6.27 23.77 15.83
CA GLY A 299 -7.70 23.95 15.57
C GLY A 299 -8.37 22.67 15.06
N VAL A 300 -9.66 22.52 15.38
CA VAL A 300 -10.44 21.32 15.06
C VAL A 300 -10.51 21.00 13.57
N GLU A 301 -10.39 22.00 12.70
CA GLU A 301 -10.43 21.82 11.24
C GLU A 301 -9.18 21.09 10.69
N HIS A 302 -8.17 20.82 11.52
CA HIS A 302 -6.91 20.21 11.08
C HIS A 302 -6.57 18.94 11.87
N VAL A 303 -7.55 18.32 12.51
CA VAL A 303 -7.40 17.05 13.24
C VAL A 303 -8.27 15.97 12.59
N ALA A 304 -7.72 14.78 12.40
CA ALA A 304 -8.34 13.60 11.82
C ALA A 304 -7.89 12.34 12.60
N LEU A 305 -8.25 11.16 12.11
CA LEU A 305 -7.94 9.86 12.70
C LEU A 305 -7.08 9.04 11.73
N GLY A 306 -6.06 8.36 12.25
CA GLY A 306 -5.23 7.42 11.49
C GLY A 306 -4.78 6.30 12.41
N SER A 307 -5.46 5.16 12.41
CA SER A 307 -5.35 4.18 13.50
C SER A 307 -3.98 3.53 13.59
N ASP A 308 -3.33 3.26 12.46
CA ASP A 308 -2.19 2.34 12.37
C ASP A 308 -2.62 0.88 12.67
N PHE A 309 -3.88 0.52 12.37
CA PHE A 309 -4.39 -0.84 12.45
C PHE A 309 -3.54 -1.79 11.62
N ASP A 310 -3.27 -2.99 12.16
CA ASP A 310 -2.37 -4.00 11.58
C ASP A 310 -0.89 -3.59 11.48
N GLY A 311 -0.55 -2.31 11.69
CA GLY A 311 0.82 -1.78 11.71
C GLY A 311 1.39 -1.63 13.13
N ALA A 312 0.51 -1.54 14.14
CA ALA A 312 0.88 -1.29 15.53
C ALA A 312 0.05 -2.09 16.56
N ASP A 313 0.49 -2.08 17.83
CA ASP A 313 -0.33 -2.56 18.93
C ASP A 313 -1.47 -1.56 19.22
N MET A 314 -2.69 -2.04 19.45
CA MET A 314 -3.86 -1.18 19.68
C MET A 314 -4.16 -0.90 21.17
N PRO A 315 -4.88 0.20 21.50
CA PRO A 315 -5.35 0.48 22.86
C PRO A 315 -6.17 -0.66 23.46
N GLU A 316 -6.02 -0.98 24.75
CA GLU A 316 -6.63 -2.16 25.39
C GLU A 316 -8.17 -2.20 25.30
N ASP A 317 -8.80 -1.03 25.13
CA ASP A 317 -10.24 -0.87 24.99
C ASP A 317 -10.69 -0.47 23.58
N LEU A 318 -9.84 -0.56 22.56
CA LEU A 318 -10.16 -0.44 21.14
C LEU A 318 -9.18 -1.35 20.38
N GLN A 319 -9.58 -2.58 20.07
CA GLN A 319 -8.66 -3.60 19.56
C GLN A 319 -8.73 -3.82 18.06
N ASP A 320 -9.82 -3.43 17.41
CA ASP A 320 -10.02 -3.62 15.98
C ASP A 320 -11.03 -2.61 15.43
N ALA A 321 -11.19 -2.58 14.11
CA ALA A 321 -12.05 -1.64 13.42
C ALA A 321 -13.53 -1.72 13.84
N SER A 322 -14.01 -2.86 14.38
CA SER A 322 -15.40 -2.96 14.88
C SER A 322 -15.68 -2.07 16.10
N GLU A 323 -14.63 -1.56 16.73
CA GLU A 323 -14.68 -0.74 17.94
C GLU A 323 -14.39 0.74 17.68
N PHE A 324 -14.29 1.17 16.41
CA PHE A 324 -13.92 2.55 16.02
C PHE A 324 -14.86 3.63 16.62
N TYR A 325 -16.16 3.32 16.75
CA TYR A 325 -17.15 4.20 17.39
C TYR A 325 -16.78 4.64 18.80
N LYS A 326 -15.89 3.92 19.51
CA LYS A 326 -15.45 4.29 20.86
C LYS A 326 -14.67 5.62 20.90
N ILE A 327 -13.99 5.98 19.82
CA ILE A 327 -13.38 7.32 19.69
C ILE A 327 -14.48 8.39 19.74
N THR A 328 -15.60 8.17 19.04
CA THR A 328 -16.74 9.09 19.06
C THR A 328 -17.39 9.16 20.43
N ASP A 329 -17.61 8.02 21.09
CA ASP A 329 -18.13 7.97 22.46
C ASP A 329 -17.29 8.82 23.42
N GLU A 330 -15.96 8.77 23.29
CA GLU A 330 -15.06 9.55 24.15
C GLU A 330 -15.04 11.05 23.79
N LEU A 331 -15.10 11.42 22.51
CA LEU A 331 -15.27 12.82 22.09
C LEU A 331 -16.59 13.41 22.63
N GLU A 332 -17.69 12.66 22.56
CA GLU A 332 -18.98 13.07 23.15
C GLU A 332 -18.88 13.21 24.68
N ASN A 333 -18.17 12.31 25.36
CA ASN A 333 -17.93 12.39 26.81
C ASN A 333 -17.14 13.66 27.22
N ARG A 334 -16.31 14.17 26.31
CA ARG A 334 -15.53 15.41 26.47
C ARG A 334 -16.27 16.68 26.02
N ASP A 335 -17.58 16.57 25.76
CA ASP A 335 -18.47 17.67 25.37
C ASP A 335 -18.09 18.31 23.99
N TYR A 336 -17.45 17.57 23.08
CA TYR A 336 -17.30 18.02 21.68
C TYR A 336 -18.68 18.23 21.05
N SER A 337 -18.77 19.19 20.12
CA SER A 337 -20.01 19.40 19.39
C SER A 337 -20.14 18.39 18.24
N GLU A 338 -21.36 18.08 17.83
CA GLU A 338 -21.66 17.19 16.69
C GLU A 338 -20.88 17.63 15.43
N GLU A 339 -20.85 18.93 15.13
CA GLU A 339 -20.09 19.52 14.01
C GLU A 339 -18.56 19.33 14.16
N ASP A 340 -18.03 19.41 15.37
CA ASP A 340 -16.60 19.20 15.61
C ASP A 340 -16.23 17.72 15.50
N ILE A 341 -17.13 16.82 15.90
CA ILE A 341 -16.98 15.37 15.76
C ILE A 341 -17.00 14.99 14.27
N GLU A 342 -17.98 15.46 13.48
CA GLU A 342 -18.06 15.21 12.03
C GLU A 342 -16.75 15.59 11.32
N LYS A 343 -16.16 16.73 11.70
CA LYS A 343 -14.85 17.18 11.19
C LYS A 343 -13.72 16.22 11.51
N ILE A 344 -13.58 15.83 12.78
CA ILE A 344 -12.52 14.90 13.23
C ILE A 344 -12.71 13.52 12.59
N LEU A 345 -13.96 13.05 12.47
CA LEU A 345 -14.25 11.72 11.93
C LEU A 345 -13.94 11.61 10.45
N GLY A 346 -14.06 12.68 9.66
CA GLY A 346 -13.71 12.57 8.25
C GLY A 346 -13.75 13.84 7.42
N GLU A 347 -14.58 14.84 7.75
CA GLU A 347 -14.73 16.00 6.86
C GLU A 347 -13.41 16.77 6.67
N ASN A 348 -12.52 16.80 7.67
CA ASN A 348 -11.22 17.46 7.54
C ASN A 348 -10.30 16.76 6.56
N HIS A 349 -10.23 15.43 6.61
CA HIS A 349 -9.38 14.66 5.70
C HIS A 349 -9.91 14.75 4.28
N LEU A 350 -11.23 14.64 4.12
CA LEU A 350 -11.91 14.71 2.83
C LEU A 350 -11.84 16.11 2.21
N ARG A 351 -11.80 17.17 3.02
CA ARG A 351 -11.47 18.52 2.54
C ARG A 351 -10.08 18.57 1.93
N VAL A 352 -9.08 18.01 2.60
CA VAL A 352 -7.69 18.03 2.10
C VAL A 352 -7.60 17.24 0.79
N LEU A 353 -8.24 16.07 0.70
CA LEU A 353 -8.35 15.35 -0.57
C LEU A 353 -9.00 16.20 -1.67
N GLU A 354 -10.13 16.86 -1.41
CA GLU A 354 -10.81 17.74 -2.39
C GLU A 354 -9.96 18.95 -2.81
N GLU A 355 -9.13 19.49 -1.91
CA GLU A 355 -8.25 20.63 -2.20
C GLU A 355 -7.04 20.24 -3.04
N VAL A 356 -6.56 18.99 -2.89
CA VAL A 356 -5.37 18.45 -3.58
C VAL A 356 -5.75 17.77 -4.90
N GLU A 357 -6.89 17.09 -4.96
CA GLU A 357 -7.30 16.36 -6.17
C GLU A 357 -7.49 17.31 -7.35
N GLN A 358 -6.98 16.91 -8.51
CA GLN A 358 -7.22 17.66 -9.73
C GLN A 358 -8.62 17.36 -10.25
N ASN A 359 -9.31 18.39 -10.69
CA ASN A 359 -10.47 18.17 -11.54
C ASN A 359 -9.90 17.79 -12.91
N ASP A 360 -10.20 16.61 -13.45
CA ASP A 360 -9.82 16.18 -14.80
C ASP A 360 -10.10 17.29 -15.84
N GLU A 361 -9.13 18.18 -16.07
CA GLU A 361 -9.19 19.23 -17.07
C GLU A 361 -8.74 18.69 -18.44
N ASP A 362 -8.07 17.54 -18.45
CA ASP A 362 -7.73 16.73 -19.63
C ASP A 362 -8.98 15.97 -20.12
N GLY A 363 -10.02 16.73 -20.49
CA GLY A 363 -11.27 16.13 -20.93
C GLY A 363 -11.07 15.15 -22.10
N ASP A 364 -11.80 14.03 -22.05
CA ASP A 364 -11.93 12.96 -23.07
C ASP A 364 -11.09 13.18 -24.34
N THR A 365 -9.90 12.57 -24.36
CA THR A 365 -8.97 12.58 -25.49
C THR A 365 -9.58 11.94 -26.74
N GLY A 366 -10.67 11.18 -26.60
CA GLY A 366 -11.27 10.37 -27.65
C GLY A 366 -10.41 9.17 -28.05
N VAL A 367 -9.37 8.86 -27.27
CA VAL A 367 -8.54 7.67 -27.36
C VAL A 367 -8.98 6.68 -26.28
N THR A 368 -8.89 5.40 -26.60
CA THR A 368 -9.10 4.30 -25.65
C THR A 368 -7.94 3.35 -25.83
N ILE A 369 -7.29 3.04 -24.72
CA ILE A 369 -6.19 2.08 -24.63
C ILE A 369 -6.75 0.82 -23.99
N THR A 370 -6.54 -0.34 -24.61
CA THR A 370 -6.98 -1.63 -24.07
C THR A 370 -5.80 -2.58 -23.99
N PRO A 371 -5.12 -2.67 -22.84
CA PRO A 371 -4.06 -3.64 -22.61
C PRO A 371 -4.55 -5.07 -22.87
N SER A 372 -3.68 -5.91 -23.41
CA SER A 372 -3.96 -7.34 -23.60
C SER A 372 -3.97 -8.13 -22.29
N LEU A 373 -3.45 -7.52 -21.24
CA LEU A 373 -3.22 -8.09 -19.92
C LEU A 373 -4.21 -7.51 -18.90
N GLU A 374 -4.70 -8.38 -18.02
CA GLU A 374 -5.63 -8.03 -16.95
C GLU A 374 -4.87 -7.56 -15.69
N MET A 375 -5.54 -6.83 -14.81
CA MET A 375 -4.95 -6.42 -13.52
C MET A 375 -4.62 -7.66 -12.68
N GLY A 376 -3.35 -7.77 -12.26
CA GLY A 376 -2.83 -8.90 -11.49
C GLY A 376 -2.64 -10.18 -12.29
N GLU A 377 -2.60 -10.11 -13.63
CA GLU A 377 -2.40 -11.31 -14.46
C GLU A 377 -1.03 -11.95 -14.20
N GLU A 378 -1.02 -13.27 -14.04
CA GLU A 378 0.19 -14.08 -13.89
C GLU A 378 0.76 -14.47 -15.27
N LEU A 379 2.01 -14.09 -15.51
CA LEU A 379 2.77 -14.36 -16.72
C LEU A 379 3.91 -15.33 -16.41
N ALA A 380 4.11 -16.32 -17.29
CA ALA A 380 5.15 -17.34 -17.12
C ALA A 380 6.53 -16.89 -17.66
N ASP A 381 6.57 -15.83 -18.46
CA ASP A 381 7.79 -15.33 -19.11
C ASP A 381 8.21 -14.01 -18.44
N ASN A 382 9.49 -13.87 -18.16
CA ASN A 382 10.10 -12.66 -17.58
C ASN A 382 10.52 -11.63 -18.64
N THR A 383 10.37 -11.98 -19.91
CA THR A 383 10.42 -11.08 -21.07
C THR A 383 9.05 -11.05 -21.76
N PRO A 384 7.97 -10.69 -21.04
CA PRO A 384 6.64 -10.76 -21.62
C PRO A 384 6.53 -9.79 -22.81
N ASP A 385 5.74 -10.21 -23.81
CA ASP A 385 5.32 -9.36 -24.92
C ASP A 385 4.14 -8.51 -24.43
N LEU A 386 4.42 -7.23 -24.13
CA LEU A 386 3.47 -6.30 -23.55
C LEU A 386 2.72 -5.57 -24.66
N GLN A 387 1.39 -5.70 -24.72
CA GLN A 387 0.58 -5.16 -25.81
C GLN A 387 -0.66 -4.41 -25.34
N ALA A 388 -1.09 -3.42 -26.14
CA ALA A 388 -2.38 -2.77 -26.00
C ALA A 388 -2.97 -2.42 -27.37
N ASP A 389 -4.28 -2.58 -27.52
CA ASP A 389 -5.01 -2.08 -28.69
C ASP A 389 -5.40 -0.62 -28.47
N ILE A 390 -5.13 0.22 -29.47
CA ILE A 390 -5.40 1.66 -29.47
C ILE A 390 -6.56 1.98 -30.42
N GLU A 391 -7.67 2.47 -29.88
CA GLU A 391 -8.83 2.93 -30.63
C GLU A 391 -9.04 4.44 -30.44
N GLY A 392 -9.38 5.21 -31.48
CA GLY A 392 -9.74 6.62 -31.28
C GLY A 392 -9.40 7.62 -32.38
N GLU A 393 -9.32 8.90 -31.99
CA GLU A 393 -8.82 9.99 -32.85
C GLU A 393 -7.37 9.75 -33.28
N LYS A 394 -6.87 10.51 -34.26
CA LYS A 394 -5.50 10.33 -34.74
C LYS A 394 -4.51 10.66 -33.63
N ALA A 395 -3.95 9.61 -33.06
CA ALA A 395 -2.85 9.66 -32.13
C ALA A 395 -1.57 10.11 -32.87
N ASP A 396 -0.72 10.90 -32.23
CA ASP A 396 0.59 11.24 -32.80
C ASP A 396 1.56 10.10 -32.53
N GLU A 397 1.75 9.24 -33.54
CA GLU A 397 2.55 8.01 -33.44
C GLU A 397 4.02 8.25 -33.00
N SER A 398 4.52 9.49 -32.98
CA SER A 398 5.86 9.79 -32.48
C SER A 398 6.00 9.81 -30.97
N ASP A 399 4.88 9.85 -30.25
CA ASP A 399 4.83 10.15 -28.80
C ASP A 399 4.13 9.01 -28.03
N PHE A 400 4.20 7.77 -28.53
CA PHE A 400 3.74 6.60 -27.79
C PHE A 400 4.84 6.11 -26.85
N ARG A 401 4.45 5.77 -25.63
CA ARG A 401 5.35 5.24 -24.60
C ARG A 401 4.77 3.95 -24.04
N ILE A 402 5.62 2.97 -23.76
CA ILE A 402 5.32 1.91 -22.80
C ILE A 402 6.28 2.12 -21.63
N ILE A 403 5.76 2.24 -20.42
CA ILE A 403 6.55 2.45 -19.20
C ILE A 403 6.45 1.19 -18.37
N VAL A 404 7.59 0.65 -17.92
CA VAL A 404 7.65 -0.51 -17.02
C VAL A 404 8.43 -0.13 -15.77
N ASP A 405 7.79 -0.16 -14.61
CA ASP A 405 8.37 0.21 -13.31
C ASP A 405 9.04 1.60 -13.29
N GLY A 406 8.39 2.58 -13.91
CA GLY A 406 8.89 3.95 -14.09
C GLY A 406 9.99 4.10 -15.16
N ILE A 407 10.34 3.03 -15.88
CA ILE A 407 11.31 3.08 -16.98
C ILE A 407 10.60 3.19 -18.32
N GLU A 408 10.90 4.22 -19.10
CA GLU A 408 10.33 4.44 -20.42
C GLU A 408 10.97 3.57 -21.52
N TYR A 409 10.13 3.01 -22.39
CA TYR A 409 10.52 2.26 -23.58
C TYR A 409 9.86 2.84 -24.83
N GLU A 410 10.59 2.79 -25.96
CA GLU A 410 10.04 3.10 -27.28
C GLU A 410 9.32 1.86 -27.84
N PRO A 411 7.98 1.88 -27.99
CA PRO A 411 7.21 0.71 -28.45
C PRO A 411 7.19 0.60 -29.99
N GLU A 412 6.81 -0.58 -30.49
CA GLU A 412 6.40 -0.77 -31.89
C GLU A 412 4.89 -0.56 -32.04
N PHE A 413 4.46 0.12 -33.11
CA PHE A 413 3.04 0.31 -33.43
C PHE A 413 2.68 -0.29 -34.79
N ASP A 414 1.69 -1.18 -34.83
CA ASP A 414 1.15 -1.76 -36.06
C ASP A 414 -0.10 -0.98 -36.51
N GLU A 415 0.04 -0.14 -37.55
CA GLU A 415 -1.07 0.64 -38.14
C GLU A 415 -2.22 -0.23 -38.70
N GLU A 416 -1.97 -1.50 -39.07
CA GLU A 416 -3.00 -2.38 -39.64
C GLU A 416 -3.91 -2.95 -38.56
N THR A 417 -3.35 -3.28 -37.39
CA THR A 417 -4.11 -3.83 -36.26
C THR A 417 -4.52 -2.75 -35.25
N GLY A 418 -3.79 -1.64 -35.17
CA GLY A 418 -3.94 -0.62 -34.14
C GLY A 418 -3.27 -1.01 -32.82
N THR A 419 -2.28 -1.90 -32.85
CA THR A 419 -1.68 -2.48 -31.64
C THR A 419 -0.35 -1.83 -31.34
N LEU A 420 -0.18 -1.40 -30.08
CA LEU A 420 1.08 -0.99 -29.48
C LEU A 420 1.71 -2.21 -28.80
N SER A 421 3.01 -2.46 -29.02
CA SER A 421 3.70 -3.63 -28.46
C SER A 421 5.13 -3.31 -28.04
N LEU A 422 5.59 -3.96 -26.96
CA LEU A 422 6.96 -3.94 -26.48
C LEU A 422 7.42 -5.38 -26.22
N GLU A 423 8.51 -5.78 -26.89
CA GLU A 423 9.30 -6.97 -26.53
C GLU A 423 10.47 -6.48 -25.67
N LEU A 424 10.53 -6.93 -24.41
CA LEU A 424 11.62 -6.55 -23.51
C LEU A 424 12.91 -7.27 -23.91
N ASP A 425 13.97 -6.49 -24.13
CA ASP A 425 15.31 -7.02 -24.45
C ASP A 425 16.00 -7.64 -23.23
N GLU A 426 15.70 -7.10 -22.03
CA GLU A 426 16.24 -7.56 -20.76
C GLU A 426 15.10 -8.14 -19.91
N PRO A 427 15.33 -9.28 -19.26
CA PRO A 427 14.33 -9.91 -18.42
C PRO A 427 14.05 -9.09 -17.16
N LEU A 428 12.77 -9.07 -16.78
CA LEU A 428 12.29 -8.44 -15.56
C LEU A 428 12.83 -9.15 -14.32
N LYS A 429 13.11 -8.36 -13.28
CA LYS A 429 13.61 -8.82 -11.99
C LYS A 429 12.52 -8.68 -10.94
N GLU A 430 12.39 -9.66 -10.07
CA GLU A 430 11.32 -9.73 -9.05
C GLU A 430 9.96 -10.12 -9.65
N ARG A 431 8.89 -10.00 -8.85
CA ARG A 431 7.61 -10.70 -9.11
C ARG A 431 6.55 -9.78 -9.71
N PHE A 432 6.28 -8.64 -9.09
CA PHE A 432 5.23 -7.73 -9.51
C PHE A 432 5.81 -6.53 -10.24
N HIS A 433 5.14 -6.17 -11.33
CA HIS A 433 5.56 -5.09 -12.21
C HIS A 433 4.37 -4.24 -12.63
N ALA A 434 4.60 -2.96 -12.84
CA ALA A 434 3.60 -2.03 -13.37
C ALA A 434 3.96 -1.70 -14.82
N VAL A 435 3.00 -1.89 -15.72
CA VAL A 435 3.11 -1.43 -17.11
C VAL A 435 2.07 -0.35 -17.39
N THR A 436 2.50 0.75 -17.99
CA THR A 436 1.63 1.81 -18.50
C THR A 436 1.78 1.90 -19.99
N PHE A 437 0.64 1.91 -20.68
CA PHE A 437 0.55 2.22 -22.09
C PHE A 437 0.08 3.66 -22.22
N GLU A 438 0.88 4.51 -22.85
CA GLU A 438 0.56 5.92 -22.98
C GLU A 438 0.52 6.36 -24.45
N VAL A 439 -0.51 7.15 -24.76
CA VAL A 439 -0.72 7.75 -26.07
C VAL A 439 -0.95 9.24 -25.95
N THR A 440 -0.12 10.03 -26.64
CA THR A 440 -0.38 11.47 -26.83
C THR A 440 -1.14 11.72 -28.15
N THR A 441 -2.22 12.49 -28.08
CA THR A 441 -3.03 12.87 -29.24
C THR A 441 -2.38 14.00 -30.05
N GLU A 442 -2.73 14.16 -31.34
CA GLU A 442 -2.33 15.32 -32.15
C GLU A 442 -2.74 16.68 -31.51
N ALA A 443 -3.73 16.68 -30.62
CA ALA A 443 -4.21 17.85 -29.88
C ALA A 443 -3.36 18.19 -28.65
N GLY A 444 -2.46 17.28 -28.24
CA GLY A 444 -1.57 17.41 -27.08
C GLY A 444 -2.17 16.94 -25.76
N GLY A 445 -3.31 16.24 -25.77
CA GLY A 445 -3.83 15.53 -24.60
C GLY A 445 -3.27 14.11 -24.53
N THR A 446 -3.01 13.62 -23.33
CA THR A 446 -2.39 12.32 -23.06
C THR A 446 -3.42 11.37 -22.47
N GLU A 447 -3.41 10.12 -22.93
CA GLU A 447 -4.22 9.02 -22.38
C GLU A 447 -3.26 7.95 -21.85
N ARG A 448 -3.50 7.45 -20.63
CA ARG A 448 -2.69 6.42 -19.96
C ARG A 448 -3.60 5.28 -19.51
N GLU A 449 -3.11 4.05 -19.60
CA GLU A 449 -3.75 2.89 -18.97
C GLU A 449 -2.67 2.03 -18.32
N THR A 450 -2.79 1.84 -17.00
CA THR A 450 -1.80 1.14 -16.18
C THR A 450 -2.35 -0.19 -15.66
N LYS A 451 -1.50 -1.21 -15.65
CA LYS A 451 -1.80 -2.54 -15.11
C LYS A 451 -0.63 -3.04 -14.27
N ILE A 452 -0.95 -3.74 -13.20
CA ILE A 452 -0.02 -4.59 -12.46
C ILE A 452 -0.08 -5.98 -13.07
N PHE A 453 1.06 -6.64 -13.23
CA PHE A 453 1.15 -8.05 -13.57
C PHE A 453 2.18 -8.75 -12.69
N TYR A 454 2.03 -10.06 -12.55
CA TYR A 454 2.92 -10.94 -11.80
C TYR A 454 3.71 -11.81 -12.76
N VAL A 455 5.03 -11.89 -12.60
CA VAL A 455 5.90 -12.82 -13.31
C VAL A 455 6.19 -13.98 -12.37
N ASP A 456 5.76 -15.18 -12.75
CA ASP A 456 5.93 -16.36 -11.93
C ASP A 456 7.39 -16.79 -11.82
N THR A 457 7.76 -17.38 -10.67
CA THR A 457 9.12 -17.84 -10.40
C THR A 457 9.47 -18.95 -11.38
N SER A 458 10.23 -18.62 -12.42
CA SER A 458 10.81 -19.59 -13.35
C SER A 458 12.23 -19.99 -12.94
N VAL A 459 12.73 -21.10 -13.51
CA VAL A 459 14.15 -21.47 -13.37
C VAL A 459 15.07 -20.36 -13.88
N ASP A 460 14.64 -19.63 -14.91
CA ASP A 460 15.39 -18.50 -15.45
C ASP A 460 15.35 -17.29 -14.51
N ASN A 461 14.25 -17.03 -13.79
CA ASN A 461 14.18 -16.02 -12.72
C ASN A 461 15.19 -16.31 -11.62
N MET A 462 15.23 -17.54 -11.14
CA MET A 462 16.20 -17.91 -10.11
C MET A 462 17.65 -17.79 -10.61
N LYS A 463 17.91 -17.98 -11.91
CA LYS A 463 19.26 -17.78 -12.47
C LYS A 463 19.64 -16.31 -12.47
N MET A 464 18.72 -15.43 -12.84
CA MET A 464 18.97 -13.99 -12.77
C MET A 464 19.17 -13.50 -11.35
N LEU A 465 18.41 -14.02 -10.39
CA LEU A 465 18.61 -13.70 -8.98
C LEU A 465 19.99 -14.17 -8.51
N VAL A 466 20.44 -15.35 -8.92
CA VAL A 466 21.82 -15.80 -8.64
C VAL A 466 22.84 -14.86 -9.28
N GLU A 467 22.68 -14.45 -10.54
CA GLU A 467 23.61 -13.51 -11.19
C GLU A 467 23.61 -12.14 -10.48
N HIS A 468 22.44 -11.63 -10.12
CA HIS A 468 22.29 -10.37 -9.38
C HIS A 468 22.96 -10.43 -8.00
N PHE A 469 22.71 -11.49 -7.23
CA PHE A 469 23.37 -11.70 -5.94
C PHE A 469 24.89 -11.88 -6.06
N GLU A 470 25.38 -12.40 -7.19
CA GLU A 470 26.83 -12.42 -7.48
C GLU A 470 27.38 -10.99 -7.67
N GLU A 471 26.67 -10.15 -8.41
CA GLU A 471 27.04 -8.75 -8.66
C GLU A 471 27.03 -7.91 -7.38
N GLU A 472 26.07 -8.15 -6.48
CA GLU A 472 25.96 -7.52 -5.15
C GLU A 472 27.00 -8.03 -4.14
N GLY A 473 27.74 -9.10 -4.48
CA GLY A 473 28.70 -9.70 -3.55
C GLY A 473 28.02 -10.45 -2.39
N ALA A 474 26.79 -10.90 -2.58
CA ALA A 474 26.06 -11.74 -1.63
C ALA A 474 26.65 -13.15 -1.49
N PHE A 475 27.62 -13.52 -2.33
CA PHE A 475 28.38 -14.76 -2.23
C PHE A 475 29.85 -14.52 -1.86
N GLU A 476 30.43 -15.40 -1.04
CA GLU A 476 31.83 -15.26 -0.63
C GLU A 476 32.82 -15.42 -1.81
N ASN A 477 32.40 -16.10 -2.89
CA ASN A 477 33.19 -16.26 -4.12
C ASN A 477 32.34 -16.74 -5.31
N ASP A 478 32.86 -16.53 -6.52
CA ASP A 478 32.27 -16.91 -7.81
C ASP A 478 31.97 -18.43 -7.93
N GLU A 479 32.60 -19.30 -7.12
CA GLU A 479 32.33 -20.75 -7.18
C GLU A 479 30.93 -21.08 -6.63
N VAL A 480 30.37 -20.24 -5.75
CA VAL A 480 29.01 -20.39 -5.19
C VAL A 480 27.99 -20.07 -6.26
N ALA A 481 28.06 -18.87 -6.85
CA ALA A 481 27.19 -18.44 -7.95
C ALA A 481 27.22 -19.45 -9.11
N HIS A 482 28.42 -19.85 -9.52
CA HIS A 482 28.58 -20.83 -10.59
C HIS A 482 27.99 -22.21 -10.26
N ALA A 483 28.05 -22.65 -9.00
CA ALA A 483 27.46 -23.91 -8.58
C ALA A 483 25.93 -23.86 -8.62
N LEU A 484 25.35 -22.74 -8.17
CA LEU A 484 23.91 -22.50 -8.22
C LEU A 484 23.44 -22.41 -9.67
N ASP A 485 24.04 -21.55 -10.50
CA ASP A 485 23.72 -21.40 -11.93
C ASP A 485 23.82 -22.73 -12.70
N MET A 486 24.89 -23.51 -12.48
CA MET A 486 25.05 -24.82 -13.12
C MET A 486 23.91 -25.78 -12.77
N HIS A 487 23.39 -25.70 -11.56
CA HIS A 487 22.30 -26.55 -11.10
C HIS A 487 20.96 -26.10 -11.68
N LEU A 488 20.72 -24.78 -11.75
CA LEU A 488 19.55 -24.20 -12.39
C LEU A 488 19.54 -24.45 -13.90
N THR A 489 20.68 -24.30 -14.57
CA THR A 489 20.84 -24.64 -15.98
C THR A 489 20.47 -26.10 -16.27
N ALA A 490 20.80 -27.03 -15.35
CA ALA A 490 20.39 -28.42 -15.49
C ALA A 490 18.88 -28.60 -15.29
N MET A 491 18.29 -27.87 -14.35
CA MET A 491 16.86 -27.88 -14.06
C MET A 491 16.04 -27.37 -15.25
N GLY A 492 16.38 -26.22 -15.82
CA GLY A 492 15.69 -25.65 -16.99
C GLY A 492 15.77 -26.55 -18.22
N GLN A 493 16.88 -27.29 -18.39
CA GLN A 493 16.94 -28.32 -19.45
C GLN A 493 15.94 -29.47 -19.26
N PHE A 494 15.59 -29.84 -18.03
CA PHE A 494 14.61 -30.89 -17.76
C PHE A 494 13.19 -30.37 -17.89
N GLU A 495 12.96 -29.12 -17.51
CA GLU A 495 11.72 -28.39 -17.74
C GLU A 495 11.40 -28.32 -19.25
N ASP A 496 12.35 -27.86 -20.08
CA ASP A 496 12.26 -27.86 -21.56
C ASP A 496 11.91 -29.24 -22.17
N GLN A 497 12.27 -30.32 -21.47
CA GLN A 497 12.05 -31.70 -21.90
C GLN A 497 10.76 -32.31 -21.33
N GLU A 498 9.98 -31.56 -20.56
CA GLU A 498 8.78 -32.00 -19.84
C GLU A 498 9.07 -33.21 -18.92
N GLU A 499 10.29 -33.31 -18.38
CA GLU A 499 10.72 -34.42 -17.52
C GLU A 499 10.45 -34.14 -16.02
N VAL A 500 9.17 -34.03 -15.65
CA VAL A 500 8.68 -33.64 -14.30
C VAL A 500 9.42 -34.31 -13.14
N ASP A 501 9.57 -35.65 -13.15
CA ASP A 501 10.27 -36.39 -12.08
C ASP A 501 11.72 -35.89 -11.85
N LYS A 502 12.37 -35.37 -12.90
CA LYS A 502 13.73 -34.83 -12.81
C LYS A 502 13.75 -33.36 -12.42
N VAL A 503 12.74 -32.59 -12.83
CA VAL A 503 12.60 -31.20 -12.38
C VAL A 503 12.50 -31.21 -10.85
N VAL A 504 11.53 -31.92 -10.29
CA VAL A 504 11.37 -32.09 -8.83
C VAL A 504 12.67 -32.53 -8.14
N GLN A 505 13.35 -33.54 -8.70
CA GLN A 505 14.61 -34.01 -8.12
C GLN A 505 15.71 -32.92 -8.13
N HIS A 506 15.76 -32.12 -9.18
CA HIS A 506 16.75 -31.05 -9.31
C HIS A 506 16.39 -29.83 -8.47
N THR A 507 15.11 -29.54 -8.28
CA THR A 507 14.64 -28.48 -7.37
C THR A 507 14.97 -28.85 -5.91
N GLU A 508 14.68 -30.09 -5.47
CA GLU A 508 15.12 -30.60 -4.15
C GLU A 508 16.65 -30.52 -3.98
N GLY A 509 17.40 -30.91 -5.03
CA GLY A 509 18.86 -30.86 -5.02
C GLY A 509 19.44 -29.46 -4.97
N PHE A 510 18.71 -28.47 -5.51
CA PHE A 510 19.08 -27.08 -5.45
C PHE A 510 18.84 -26.50 -4.05
N GLN A 511 17.72 -26.86 -3.38
CA GLN A 511 17.51 -26.52 -1.97
C GLN A 511 18.61 -27.09 -1.06
N ASP A 512 18.95 -28.37 -1.24
CA ASP A 512 20.05 -29.01 -0.50
C ASP A 512 21.39 -28.26 -0.71
N LEU A 513 21.61 -27.71 -1.90
CA LEU A 513 22.78 -26.92 -2.22
C LEU A 513 22.73 -25.56 -1.51
N LEU A 514 21.61 -24.84 -1.56
CA LEU A 514 21.42 -23.58 -0.84
C LEU A 514 21.67 -23.74 0.65
N ASP A 515 21.03 -24.73 1.29
CA ASP A 515 21.21 -25.06 2.71
C ASP A 515 22.69 -25.29 3.03
N GLN A 516 23.41 -26.04 2.19
CA GLN A 516 24.83 -26.30 2.39
C GLN A 516 25.69 -25.02 2.31
N GLN A 517 25.40 -24.14 1.35
CA GLN A 517 26.14 -22.88 1.20
C GLN A 517 25.88 -21.95 2.37
N HIS A 518 24.62 -21.88 2.83
CA HIS A 518 24.20 -21.07 3.97
C HIS A 518 24.80 -21.57 5.28
N GLU A 519 24.73 -22.87 5.56
CA GLU A 519 25.40 -23.49 6.73
C GLU A 519 26.92 -23.25 6.74
N SER A 520 27.51 -23.04 5.56
CA SER A 520 28.93 -22.78 5.38
C SER A 520 29.29 -21.29 5.42
N GLU A 521 28.32 -20.41 5.64
CA GLU A 521 28.45 -18.94 5.64
C GLU A 521 28.93 -18.39 4.27
N LEU A 522 28.66 -19.09 3.17
CA LEU A 522 29.13 -18.75 1.81
C LEU A 522 28.15 -17.90 0.99
N ILE A 523 26.93 -17.75 1.47
CA ILE A 523 25.83 -16.97 0.90
C ILE A 523 25.24 -16.07 2.00
N SER A 524 24.80 -14.86 1.64
CA SER A 524 24.12 -13.96 2.58
C SER A 524 22.78 -14.53 3.03
N GLU A 525 22.30 -14.09 4.19
CA GLU A 525 20.97 -14.49 4.69
C GLU A 525 19.87 -14.11 3.69
N THR A 526 19.94 -12.90 3.13
CA THR A 526 19.01 -12.39 2.12
C THR A 526 18.98 -13.30 0.89
N ALA A 527 20.14 -13.57 0.28
CA ALA A 527 20.20 -14.38 -0.93
C ALA A 527 19.74 -15.83 -0.69
N TYR A 528 20.05 -16.40 0.48
CA TYR A 528 19.54 -17.72 0.87
C TYR A 528 18.02 -17.72 1.00
N SER A 529 17.48 -16.77 1.77
CA SER A 529 16.04 -16.67 2.01
C SER A 529 15.27 -16.54 0.71
N VAL A 530 15.72 -15.67 -0.20
CA VAL A 530 15.05 -15.43 -1.49
C VAL A 530 15.11 -16.65 -2.41
N LEU A 531 16.30 -17.23 -2.60
CA LEU A 531 16.44 -18.38 -3.51
C LEU A 531 15.74 -19.63 -2.97
N SER A 532 15.72 -19.85 -1.65
CA SER A 532 15.00 -20.98 -1.05
C SER A 532 13.49 -20.82 -1.15
N ASN A 533 13.01 -19.59 -1.07
CA ASN A 533 11.61 -19.25 -1.26
C ASN A 533 11.14 -19.61 -2.68
N ASP A 534 11.92 -19.19 -3.68
CA ASP A 534 11.64 -19.51 -5.08
C ASP A 534 11.68 -21.01 -5.39
N VAL A 535 12.51 -21.76 -4.67
CA VAL A 535 12.54 -23.23 -4.74
C VAL A 535 11.24 -23.83 -4.23
N ASP A 536 10.72 -23.34 -3.11
CA ASP A 536 9.46 -23.82 -2.55
C ASP A 536 8.30 -23.57 -3.53
N VAL A 537 8.27 -22.39 -4.18
CA VAL A 537 7.30 -22.04 -5.23
C VAL A 537 7.39 -23.01 -6.41
N LEU A 538 8.59 -23.22 -6.97
CA LEU A 538 8.79 -24.20 -8.04
C LEU A 538 8.39 -25.61 -7.59
N MET A 539 8.74 -26.02 -6.36
CA MET A 539 8.39 -27.34 -5.84
C MET A 539 6.89 -27.56 -5.76
N ASP A 540 6.10 -26.53 -5.46
CA ASP A 540 4.64 -26.60 -5.43
C ASP A 540 4.02 -26.63 -6.83
N GLU A 541 4.64 -25.96 -7.82
CA GLU A 541 4.22 -26.03 -9.23
C GLU A 541 4.33 -27.46 -9.80
N TRP A 542 5.41 -28.18 -9.47
CA TRP A 542 5.74 -29.48 -10.05
C TRP A 542 5.16 -30.69 -9.30
N GLN A 543 4.46 -30.49 -8.17
CA GLN A 543 3.85 -31.55 -7.33
C GLN A 543 2.37 -31.80 -7.61
#